data_AF-A0A7S2YIZ9-F1
#
_entry.id   AF-A0A7S2YIZ9-F1
#
_cell.length_a   1.000
_cell.length_b   1.000
_cell.length_c   1.000
_cell.angle_alpha   90.00
_cell.angle_beta   90.00
_cell.angle_gamma   90.00
#
_symmetry.space_group_name_H-M   'P 1'
#
loop_
_entity.id
_entity.type
_entity.pdbx_description
1 polymer ?
#
loop_
_entity_poly.entity_id
_entity_poly.type
_entity_poly.pdbx_seq_one_letter_code
_entity_poly.pdbx_strand_id
1 'polypeptide(L)'
;GTYLVIDFLEFVEWILPNGYFDLWRDYTWPVPLGLIYMAAGVAHFALKDSFTAMVPPIGTWGGLWQVPAPGADKLGLKYEEFHNYWSGICEFGGGALLILGGLNHAPQIPAFLLFLLTMAITPANIYMATHDIQPPGQPPVPYPVGHVFRGAAQCVLLAFFFKLAFQ
;
A
#
# COMPACT_ATOMS: atom_id res chain seq x y z
N GLY A 1 14.47 0.41 -6.04
CA GLY A 1 13.91 0.89 -4.77
C GLY A 1 13.75 -0.27 -3.82
N THR A 2 12.66 -1.02 -3.92
CA THR A 2 12.34 -2.16 -3.03
C THR A 2 13.48 -3.15 -2.83
N TYR A 3 14.13 -3.63 -3.91
CA TYR A 3 15.28 -4.54 -3.81
C TYR A 3 16.41 -4.00 -2.91
N LEU A 4 16.76 -2.72 -3.02
CA LEU A 4 17.79 -2.11 -2.16
C LEU A 4 17.39 -2.12 -0.69
N VAL A 5 16.09 -2.00 -0.39
CA VAL A 5 15.59 -2.09 0.98
C VAL A 5 15.61 -3.54 1.48
N ILE A 6 15.29 -4.51 0.61
CA ILE A 6 15.41 -5.94 0.93
C ILE A 6 16.87 -6.29 1.23
N ASP A 7 17.81 -5.92 0.34
CA ASP A 7 19.25 -6.15 0.53
C ASP A 7 19.75 -5.51 1.84
N PHE A 8 19.27 -4.30 2.16
CA PHE A 8 19.59 -3.64 3.43
C PHE A 8 19.04 -4.41 4.64
N LEU A 9 17.80 -4.90 4.58
CA LEU A 9 17.22 -5.72 5.65
C LEU A 9 17.93 -7.07 5.80
N GLU A 10 18.36 -7.69 4.70
CA GLU A 10 19.21 -8.89 4.72
C GLU A 10 20.58 -8.62 5.35
N PHE A 11 21.18 -7.47 5.06
CA PHE A 11 22.41 -7.05 5.73
C PHE A 11 22.19 -6.85 7.25
N VAL A 12 21.08 -6.22 7.65
CA VAL A 12 20.71 -6.05 9.06
C VAL A 12 20.51 -7.40 9.74
N GLU A 13 19.81 -8.33 9.09
CA GLU A 13 19.62 -9.69 9.57
C GLU A 13 20.96 -10.42 9.77
N TRP A 14 21.89 -10.26 8.82
CA TRP A 14 23.21 -10.88 8.86
C TRP A 14 24.11 -10.37 10.01
N ILE A 15 24.02 -9.10 10.38
CA ILE A 15 24.83 -8.54 11.49
C ILE A 15 24.22 -8.79 12.87
N LEU A 16 22.91 -9.08 12.95
CA LEU A 16 22.23 -9.31 14.21
C LEU A 16 22.48 -10.74 14.73
N PRO A 17 22.46 -10.95 16.06
CA PRO A 17 22.52 -12.30 16.59
C PRO A 17 21.36 -13.16 16.07
N ASN A 18 21.61 -14.46 15.86
CA ASN A 18 20.61 -15.40 15.35
C ASN A 18 19.27 -15.28 16.09
N GLY A 19 18.18 -15.15 15.34
CA GLY A 19 16.82 -15.04 15.86
C GLY A 19 16.40 -13.63 16.31
N TYR A 20 17.31 -12.65 16.46
CA TYR A 20 16.92 -11.29 16.83
C TYR A 20 16.12 -10.58 15.73
N PHE A 21 16.50 -10.80 14.46
CA PHE A 21 15.77 -10.24 13.33
C PHE A 21 14.37 -10.85 13.24
N ASP A 22 14.24 -12.17 13.38
CA ASP A 22 12.95 -12.86 13.40
C ASP A 22 12.04 -12.32 14.51
N LEU A 23 12.56 -12.19 15.74
CA LEU A 23 11.82 -11.62 16.87
C LEU A 23 11.37 -10.18 16.57
N TRP A 24 12.25 -9.35 16.01
CA TRP A 24 11.89 -7.99 15.64
C TRP A 24 10.79 -7.96 14.56
N ARG A 25 10.98 -8.71 13.48
CA ARG A 25 10.04 -8.83 12.36
C ARG A 25 8.68 -9.31 12.85
N ASP A 26 8.63 -10.45 13.51
CA ASP A 26 7.40 -11.17 13.79
C ASP A 26 6.54 -10.49 14.86
N TYR A 27 7.16 -9.88 15.88
CA TYR A 27 6.43 -9.21 16.95
C TYR A 27 6.07 -7.76 16.64
N THR A 28 6.87 -7.06 15.84
CA THR A 28 6.71 -5.60 15.71
C THR A 28 6.21 -5.14 14.35
N TRP A 29 6.21 -5.97 13.31
CA TRP A 29 5.78 -5.51 11.98
C TRP A 29 4.30 -5.77 11.67
N PRO A 30 3.74 -6.98 11.89
CA PRO A 30 2.39 -7.28 11.43
C PRO A 30 1.32 -6.36 12.03
N VAL A 31 1.40 -6.11 13.35
CA VAL A 31 0.38 -5.32 14.05
C VAL A 31 0.40 -3.85 13.62
N PRO A 32 1.53 -3.11 13.67
CA PRO A 32 1.55 -1.72 13.24
C PRO A 32 1.25 -1.54 11.75
N LEU A 33 1.80 -2.40 10.88
CA LEU A 33 1.51 -2.34 9.44
C LEU A 33 0.02 -2.62 9.16
N GLY A 34 -0.55 -3.61 9.83
CA GLY A 34 -1.98 -3.92 9.68
C GLY A 34 -2.87 -2.78 10.15
N LEU A 35 -2.51 -2.09 11.24
CA LEU A 35 -3.23 -0.90 11.72
C LEU A 35 -3.16 0.25 10.71
N ILE A 36 -2.00 0.48 10.07
CA ILE A 36 -1.84 1.49 9.03
C ILE A 36 -2.76 1.19 7.85
N TYR A 37 -2.80 -0.06 7.38
CA TYR A 37 -3.67 -0.47 6.27
C TYR A 37 -5.17 -0.45 6.64
N MET A 38 -5.52 -0.78 7.88
CA MET A 38 -6.89 -0.58 8.37
C MET A 38 -7.29 0.89 8.36
N ALA A 39 -6.41 1.79 8.81
CA ALA A 39 -6.67 3.22 8.79
C ALA A 39 -6.79 3.75 7.35
N ALA A 40 -5.91 3.31 6.44
CA ALA A 40 -5.98 3.64 5.02
C ALA A 40 -7.31 3.17 4.39
N GLY A 41 -7.70 1.92 4.65
CA GLY A 41 -8.96 1.37 4.16
C GLY A 41 -10.19 2.13 4.65
N VAL A 42 -10.21 2.60 5.90
CA VAL A 42 -11.26 3.49 6.41
C VAL A 42 -11.23 4.85 5.69
N ALA A 43 -10.03 5.40 5.44
CA ALA A 43 -9.86 6.69 4.78
C ALA A 43 -10.41 6.72 3.34
N HIS A 44 -10.38 5.60 2.61
CA HIS A 44 -11.00 5.49 1.28
C HIS A 44 -12.51 5.82 1.30
N PHE A 45 -13.19 5.57 2.42
CA PHE A 45 -14.62 5.88 2.59
C PHE A 45 -14.82 7.24 3.26
N ALA A 46 -14.04 7.55 4.30
CA ALA A 46 -14.18 8.77 5.07
C ALA A 46 -13.72 10.03 4.30
N LEU A 47 -12.73 9.88 3.42
CA LEU A 47 -12.12 10.95 2.63
C LEU A 47 -12.29 10.67 1.12
N LYS A 48 -13.47 10.15 0.74
CA LYS A 48 -13.78 9.70 -0.62
C LYS A 48 -13.24 10.61 -1.71
N ASP A 49 -13.57 11.90 -1.68
CA ASP A 49 -13.19 12.85 -2.74
C ASP A 49 -11.66 12.99 -2.90
N SER A 50 -10.91 12.83 -1.80
CA SER A 50 -9.45 12.84 -1.85
C SER A 50 -8.89 11.59 -2.53
N PHE A 51 -9.43 10.42 -2.19
CA PHE A 51 -8.91 9.16 -2.71
C PHE A 51 -9.40 8.85 -4.12
N THR A 52 -10.63 9.21 -4.49
CA THR A 52 -11.11 9.09 -5.88
C THR A 52 -10.30 9.97 -6.82
N ALA A 53 -9.86 11.16 -6.38
CA ALA A 53 -8.97 12.02 -7.16
C ALA A 53 -7.59 11.39 -7.45
N MET A 54 -7.15 10.43 -6.64
CA MET A 54 -5.89 9.71 -6.84
C MET A 54 -6.00 8.57 -7.85
N VAL A 55 -7.21 8.15 -8.23
CA VAL A 55 -7.40 7.08 -9.21
C VAL A 55 -7.04 7.59 -10.60
N PRO A 56 -6.06 6.96 -11.29
CA PRO A 56 -5.69 7.38 -12.64
C PRO A 56 -6.87 7.17 -13.60
N PRO A 57 -7.30 8.17 -14.38
CA PRO A 57 -8.32 7.99 -15.40
C PRO A 57 -7.90 6.97 -16.45
N ILE A 58 -8.87 6.30 -17.09
CA ILE A 58 -8.61 5.43 -18.24
C ILE A 58 -7.88 6.23 -19.32
N GLY A 59 -6.80 5.66 -19.87
CA GLY A 59 -5.97 6.31 -20.88
C GLY A 59 -4.75 7.06 -20.32
N THR A 60 -4.57 7.10 -19.01
CA THR A 60 -3.40 7.75 -18.37
C THR A 60 -2.08 7.16 -18.89
N TRP A 61 -1.06 8.02 -18.98
CA TRP A 61 0.27 7.75 -19.56
C TRP A 61 0.24 7.27 -21.01
N GLY A 62 -0.51 7.96 -21.87
CA GLY A 62 -0.55 7.64 -23.31
C GLY A 62 -1.23 6.30 -23.60
N GLY A 63 -2.20 5.91 -22.78
CA GLY A 63 -2.97 4.67 -22.96
C GLY A 63 -2.43 3.46 -22.22
N LEU A 64 -1.37 3.59 -21.41
CA LEU A 64 -0.85 2.46 -20.61
C LEU A 64 -1.82 2.03 -19.50
N TRP A 65 -2.56 2.97 -18.91
CA TRP A 65 -3.55 2.67 -17.88
C TRP A 65 -4.91 2.34 -18.50
N GLN A 66 -5.22 1.05 -18.61
CA GLN A 66 -6.48 0.52 -19.16
C GLN A 66 -7.17 -0.44 -18.19
N VAL A 67 -7.06 -0.16 -16.89
CA VAL A 67 -7.60 -1.07 -15.87
C VAL A 67 -9.13 -1.03 -15.94
N PRO A 68 -9.82 -2.18 -16.11
CA PRO A 68 -11.27 -2.23 -16.17
C PRO A 68 -11.91 -2.09 -14.79
N ALA A 69 -13.12 -1.54 -14.76
CA ALA A 69 -13.98 -1.46 -13.56
C ALA A 69 -15.19 -2.42 -13.70
N PRO A 70 -14.97 -3.75 -13.64
CA PRO A 70 -16.03 -4.71 -13.94
C PRO A 70 -17.16 -4.63 -12.91
N GLY A 71 -18.39 -4.43 -13.41
CA GLY A 71 -19.57 -4.36 -12.57
C GLY A 71 -19.81 -3.01 -11.90
N ALA A 72 -18.99 -1.99 -12.17
CA ALA A 72 -19.22 -0.63 -11.68
C ALA A 72 -20.62 -0.11 -12.08
N ASP A 73 -21.02 -0.32 -13.34
CA ASP A 73 -22.36 0.06 -13.84
C ASP A 73 -23.50 -0.61 -13.06
N LYS A 74 -23.33 -1.89 -12.69
CA LYS A 74 -24.35 -2.64 -11.92
C LYS A 74 -24.47 -2.14 -10.48
N LEU A 75 -23.38 -1.58 -9.95
CA LEU A 75 -23.32 -1.00 -8.62
C LEU A 75 -23.67 0.49 -8.61
N GLY A 76 -23.93 1.10 -9.77
CA GLY A 76 -24.18 2.53 -9.90
C GLY A 76 -22.97 3.39 -9.52
N LEU A 77 -21.75 2.84 -9.66
CA LEU A 77 -20.50 3.49 -9.30
C LEU A 77 -19.82 4.09 -10.53
N LYS A 78 -19.18 5.24 -10.35
CA LYS A 78 -18.21 5.75 -11.32
C LYS A 78 -16.93 4.92 -11.30
N TYR A 79 -16.12 5.06 -12.34
CA TYR A 79 -14.85 4.36 -12.50
C TYR A 79 -13.93 4.54 -11.29
N GLU A 80 -13.70 5.79 -10.88
CA GLU A 80 -12.85 6.16 -9.76
C GLU A 80 -13.41 5.69 -8.42
N GLU A 81 -14.73 5.68 -8.27
CA GLU A 81 -15.39 5.20 -7.05
C GLU A 81 -15.25 3.69 -6.91
N PHE A 82 -15.41 2.95 -8.02
CA PHE A 82 -15.18 1.51 -8.04
C PHE A 82 -13.76 1.20 -7.56
N HIS A 83 -12.74 1.82 -8.18
CA HIS A 83 -11.35 1.55 -7.83
C HIS A 83 -10.97 1.99 -6.42
N ASN A 84 -11.53 3.09 -5.95
CA ASN A 84 -11.38 3.55 -4.58
C ASN A 84 -11.99 2.55 -3.57
N TYR A 85 -13.21 2.07 -3.79
CA TYR A 85 -13.88 1.25 -2.78
C TYR A 85 -13.33 -0.17 -2.67
N TRP A 86 -13.06 -0.87 -3.77
CA TRP A 86 -12.54 -2.24 -3.65
C TRP A 86 -11.14 -2.24 -3.02
N SER A 87 -10.29 -1.26 -3.37
CA SER A 87 -8.97 -1.13 -2.77
C SER A 87 -9.08 -0.81 -1.28
N GLY A 88 -10.00 0.07 -0.88
CA GLY A 88 -10.25 0.37 0.54
C GLY A 88 -10.73 -0.84 1.34
N ILE A 89 -11.59 -1.69 0.76
CA ILE A 89 -12.00 -2.97 1.37
C ILE A 89 -10.79 -3.90 1.52
N CYS A 90 -9.97 -4.01 0.47
CA CYS A 90 -8.78 -4.85 0.48
C CYS A 90 -7.73 -4.36 1.48
N GLU A 91 -7.53 -3.06 1.63
CA GLU A 91 -6.61 -2.49 2.63
C GLU A 91 -7.11 -2.75 4.05
N PHE A 92 -8.40 -2.49 4.31
CA PHE A 92 -8.98 -2.76 5.62
C PHE A 92 -8.93 -4.24 6.00
N GLY A 93 -9.44 -5.09 5.11
CA GLY A 93 -9.48 -6.53 5.31
C GLY A 93 -8.08 -7.15 5.39
N GLY A 94 -7.18 -6.75 4.49
CA GLY A 94 -5.79 -7.19 4.50
C GLY A 94 -5.06 -6.77 5.76
N GLY A 95 -5.25 -5.53 6.23
CA GLY A 95 -4.67 -5.03 7.48
C GLY A 95 -5.18 -5.79 8.71
N ALA A 96 -6.49 -6.05 8.78
CA ALA A 96 -7.09 -6.85 9.85
C ALA A 96 -6.56 -8.29 9.85
N LEU A 97 -6.49 -8.92 8.67
CA LEU A 97 -5.91 -10.26 8.50
C LEU A 97 -4.43 -10.30 8.88
N LEU A 98 -3.66 -9.25 8.60
CA LEU A 98 -2.25 -9.19 8.97
C LEU A 98 -2.06 -9.09 10.49
N ILE A 99 -2.88 -8.30 11.19
CA ILE A 99 -2.87 -8.26 12.66
C ILE A 99 -3.16 -9.65 13.23
N LEU A 100 -4.25 -10.28 12.78
CA LEU A 100 -4.64 -11.61 13.25
C LEU A 100 -3.59 -12.68 12.91
N GLY A 101 -3.00 -12.59 11.71
CA GLY A 101 -1.91 -13.45 11.27
C GLY A 101 -0.67 -13.28 12.15
N GLY A 102 -0.27 -12.05 12.48
CA GLY A 102 0.84 -11.77 13.39
C GLY A 102 0.61 -12.33 14.80
N LEU A 103 -0.57 -12.10 15.37
CA LEU A 103 -0.92 -12.62 16.70
C LEU A 103 -0.93 -14.16 16.76
N ASN A 104 -1.27 -14.81 15.63
CA ASN A 104 -1.28 -16.26 15.50
C ASN A 104 0.02 -16.84 14.90
N HIS A 105 1.07 -16.04 14.73
CA HIS A 105 2.35 -16.43 14.11
C HIS A 105 2.23 -17.02 12.68
N ALA A 106 1.21 -16.58 11.92
CA ALA A 106 0.98 -16.94 10.52
C ALA A 106 0.71 -15.70 9.63
N PRO A 107 1.61 -14.70 9.57
CA PRO A 107 1.39 -13.46 8.81
C PRO A 107 1.62 -13.59 7.30
N GLN A 108 2.11 -14.73 6.80
CA GLN A 108 2.66 -14.86 5.45
C GLN A 108 1.62 -14.60 4.35
N ILE A 109 0.44 -15.23 4.44
CA ILE A 109 -0.63 -15.06 3.45
C ILE A 109 -1.18 -13.62 3.47
N PRO A 110 -1.55 -13.04 4.63
CA PRO A 110 -1.97 -11.64 4.69
C PRO A 110 -0.90 -10.68 4.15
N ALA A 111 0.38 -10.89 4.49
CA ALA A 111 1.48 -10.08 4.01
C ALA A 111 1.63 -10.18 2.49
N PHE A 112 1.52 -11.37 1.92
CA PHE A 112 1.57 -11.56 0.47
C PHE A 112 0.41 -10.85 -0.24
N LEU A 113 -0.81 -10.94 0.28
CA LEU A 113 -1.97 -10.25 -0.29
C LEU A 113 -1.80 -8.72 -0.23
N LEU A 114 -1.29 -8.20 0.89
CA LEU A 114 -0.97 -6.78 1.02
C LEU A 114 0.20 -6.35 0.13
N PHE A 115 1.20 -7.21 -0.10
CA PHE A 115 2.25 -6.97 -1.08
C PHE A 115 1.68 -6.78 -2.49
N LEU A 116 0.82 -7.71 -2.93
CA LEU A 116 0.16 -7.64 -4.23
C LEU A 116 -0.73 -6.40 -4.35
N LEU A 117 -1.52 -6.10 -3.32
CA LEU A 117 -2.36 -4.91 -3.27
C LEU A 117 -1.51 -3.64 -3.39
N THR A 118 -0.45 -3.55 -2.61
CA THR A 118 0.48 -2.40 -2.59
C THR A 118 1.11 -2.19 -3.96
N MET A 119 1.51 -3.25 -4.66
CA MET A 119 1.95 -3.15 -6.05
C MET A 119 0.83 -2.66 -6.97
N ALA A 120 -0.39 -3.20 -6.83
CA ALA A 120 -1.54 -2.82 -7.67
C ALA A 120 -1.97 -1.35 -7.49
N ILE A 121 -1.82 -0.77 -6.30
CA ILE A 121 -2.12 0.65 -6.04
C ILE A 121 -0.92 1.59 -6.26
N THR A 122 0.29 1.06 -6.50
CA THR A 122 1.49 1.87 -6.78
C THR A 122 1.28 2.85 -7.96
N PRO A 123 0.60 2.46 -9.06
CA PRO A 123 0.26 3.40 -10.13
C PRO A 123 -0.55 4.61 -9.68
N ALA A 124 -1.47 4.47 -8.72
CA ALA A 124 -2.20 5.62 -8.15
C ALA A 124 -1.25 6.58 -7.41
N ASN A 125 -0.28 6.03 -6.67
CA ASN A 125 0.77 6.83 -6.02
C ASN A 125 1.66 7.58 -7.04
N ILE A 126 1.99 6.93 -8.16
CA ILE A 126 2.75 7.56 -9.26
C ILE A 126 1.90 8.64 -9.95
N TYR A 127 0.61 8.38 -10.19
CA TYR A 127 -0.31 9.32 -10.81
C TYR A 127 -0.43 10.59 -9.97
N MET A 128 -0.67 10.44 -8.67
CA MET A 128 -0.68 11.55 -7.71
C MET A 128 0.61 12.37 -7.75
N ALA A 129 1.78 11.72 -7.86
CA ALA A 129 3.07 12.41 -7.91
C ALA A 129 3.33 13.10 -9.26
N THR A 130 2.85 12.55 -10.37
CA THR A 130 3.12 13.06 -11.73
C THR A 130 2.10 14.10 -12.19
N HIS A 131 0.91 14.13 -11.60
CA HIS A 131 -0.19 15.03 -11.96
C HIS A 131 -0.53 16.03 -10.85
N ASP A 132 0.35 16.12 -9.83
CA ASP A 132 0.24 17.05 -8.70
C ASP A 132 -1.15 17.02 -8.04
N ILE A 133 -1.69 15.82 -7.81
CA ILE A 133 -3.00 15.66 -7.20
C ILE A 133 -2.93 16.13 -5.75
N GLN A 134 -3.62 17.22 -5.46
CA GLN A 134 -3.72 17.79 -4.12
C GLN A 134 -5.06 17.39 -3.48
N PRO A 135 -5.05 16.63 -2.38
CA PRO A 135 -6.27 16.30 -1.63
C PRO A 135 -6.99 17.59 -1.20
N PRO A 136 -8.31 17.71 -1.42
CA PRO A 136 -9.07 18.88 -0.99
C PRO A 136 -8.87 19.17 0.51
N GLY A 137 -8.52 20.41 0.84
CA GLY A 137 -8.36 20.85 2.23
C GLY A 137 -7.04 20.45 2.91
N GLN A 138 -6.11 19.83 2.19
CA GLN A 138 -4.75 19.55 2.71
C GLN A 138 -3.71 20.50 2.12
N PRO A 139 -2.65 20.84 2.87
CA PRO A 139 -1.56 21.64 2.33
C PRO A 139 -0.86 20.88 1.19
N PRO A 140 -0.36 21.61 0.17
CA PRO A 140 0.36 20.99 -0.93
C PRO A 140 1.55 20.18 -0.44
N VAL A 141 1.76 19.01 -1.05
CA VAL A 141 2.94 18.18 -0.76
C VAL A 141 4.18 18.93 -1.23
N PRO A 142 5.20 19.15 -0.36
CA PRO A 142 6.39 19.89 -0.75
C PRO A 142 7.16 19.19 -1.89
N TYR A 143 7.37 19.90 -3.00
CA TYR A 143 8.18 19.40 -4.12
C TYR A 143 9.66 19.78 -3.95
N PRO A 144 10.63 18.87 -4.25
CA PRO A 144 10.44 17.47 -4.64
C PRO A 144 10.37 16.49 -3.45
N VAL A 145 10.71 16.95 -2.24
CA VAL A 145 11.04 16.10 -1.08
C VAL A 145 9.87 15.20 -0.65
N GLY A 146 8.65 15.74 -0.59
CA GLY A 146 7.47 14.97 -0.17
C GLY A 146 7.12 13.84 -1.13
N HIS A 147 7.33 14.05 -2.44
CA HIS A 147 7.10 13.01 -3.45
C HIS A 147 8.16 11.92 -3.40
N VAL A 148 9.43 12.30 -3.23
CA VAL A 148 10.53 11.35 -3.03
C VAL A 148 10.31 10.51 -1.78
N PHE A 149 9.88 11.13 -0.68
CA PHE A 149 9.56 10.42 0.55
C PHE A 149 8.44 9.40 0.34
N ARG A 150 7.35 9.76 -0.33
CA ARG A 150 6.25 8.83 -0.65
C ARG A 150 6.73 7.64 -1.49
N GLY A 151 7.54 7.89 -2.52
CA GLY A 151 8.13 6.83 -3.34
C GLY A 151 9.07 5.91 -2.55
N ALA A 152 9.87 6.47 -1.65
CA ALA A 152 10.73 5.70 -0.75
C ALA A 152 9.91 4.86 0.25
N ALA A 153 8.87 5.44 0.87
CA ALA A 153 7.97 4.74 1.77
C ALA A 153 7.27 3.56 1.07
N GLN A 154 6.84 3.73 -0.19
CA GLN A 154 6.29 2.64 -0.99
C GLN A 154 7.29 1.48 -1.16
N CYS A 155 8.56 1.79 -1.44
CA CYS A 155 9.61 0.78 -1.55
C CYS A 155 9.85 0.05 -0.23
N VAL A 156 9.81 0.77 0.89
CA VAL A 156 9.95 0.22 2.24
C VAL A 156 8.78 -0.71 2.57
N LEU A 157 7.54 -0.28 2.36
CA LEU A 157 6.36 -1.12 2.62
C LEU A 157 6.40 -2.42 1.82
N LEU A 158 6.73 -2.34 0.52
CA LEU A 158 6.87 -3.52 -0.32
C LEU A 158 7.96 -4.48 0.19
N ALA A 159 9.09 -3.96 0.68
CA ALA A 159 10.16 -4.79 1.22
C ALA A 159 9.75 -5.49 2.53
N PHE A 160 9.03 -4.79 3.40
CA PHE A 160 8.53 -5.35 4.66
C PHE A 160 7.52 -6.47 4.40
N PHE A 161 6.58 -6.28 3.48
CA PHE A 161 5.65 -7.35 3.10
C PHE A 161 6.35 -8.50 2.39
N PHE A 162 7.36 -8.23 1.56
CA PHE A 162 8.15 -9.29 0.91
C PHE A 162 8.83 -10.18 1.96
N LYS A 163 9.52 -9.59 2.94
CA LYS A 163 10.11 -10.31 4.07
C LYS A 163 9.02 -11.15 4.77
N LEU A 164 7.97 -10.52 5.30
CA LEU A 164 6.90 -11.23 6.01
C LEU A 164 6.22 -12.36 5.20
N ALA A 165 6.16 -12.25 3.88
CA ALA A 165 5.52 -13.24 3.02
C ALA A 165 6.43 -14.43 2.68
N PHE A 166 7.74 -14.23 2.57
CA PHE A 166 8.65 -15.18 1.93
C PHE A 166 9.90 -15.55 2.74
N GLN A 167 10.21 -14.83 3.81
CA GLN A 167 11.43 -14.99 4.61
C GLN A 167 11.11 -14.87 6.10
#